data_AF-A0A953MJ64-F1
#
_entry.id   AF-A0A953MJ64-F1
#
_cell.length_a   1.000
_cell.length_b   1.000
_cell.length_c   1.000
_cell.angle_alpha   90.00
_cell.angle_beta   90.00
_cell.angle_gamma   90.00
#
_symmetry.space_group_name_H-M   'P 1'
#
loop_
_entity.id
_entity.type
_entity.pdbx_description
1 polymer ?
#
loop_
_entity_poly.entity_id
_entity_poly.type
_entity_poly.pdbx_seq_one_letter_code
_entity_poly.pdbx_strand_id
1 'polypeptide(L)' 'MELKEGDLIKYTFPTPVNNEKKEFYGTVVDFGENYIQIKDKSSVVIKVSYKNFENIEKLDDKPDAMAI' A
#
# COMPACT_ATOMS: atom_id res chain seq x y z
N MET A 1 -8.49 6.11 8.03
CA MET A 1 -8.42 5.54 6.68
C MET A 1 -8.78 4.06 6.81
N GLU A 2 -9.79 3.59 6.10
CA GLU A 2 -10.15 2.16 6.09
C GLU A 2 -9.58 1.52 4.83
N LEU A 3 -8.65 0.56 5.00
CA LEU A 3 -8.15 -0.28 3.92
C LEU A 3 -8.96 -1.57 3.86
N LYS A 4 -9.22 -2.07 2.65
CA LYS A 4 -9.94 -3.32 2.40
C LYS A 4 -9.15 -4.20 1.44
N GLU A 5 -9.46 -5.50 1.47
CA GLU A 5 -8.90 -6.45 0.51
C GLU A 5 -9.32 -6.03 -0.90
N GLY A 6 -8.36 -6.06 -1.84
CA GLY A 6 -8.57 -5.58 -3.20
C GLY A 6 -8.23 -4.10 -3.43
N ASP A 7 -7.98 -3.31 -2.37
CA ASP A 7 -7.57 -1.91 -2.55
C ASP A 7 -6.15 -1.82 -3.10
N LEU A 8 -5.96 -0.96 -4.11
CA LEU A 8 -4.64 -0.59 -4.59
C LEU A 8 -4.05 0.47 -3.66
N ILE A 9 -2.82 0.23 -3.22
CA ILE A 9 -2.13 1.12 -2.31
C ILE A 9 -0.68 1.33 -2.77
N LYS A 10 -0.13 2.45 -2.36
CA LYS A 10 1.28 2.79 -2.44
C LYS A 10 1.84 2.79 -1.02
N TYR A 11 2.90 2.05 -0.81
CA TYR A 11 3.62 1.99 0.45
C TYR A 11 5.00 2.63 0.31
N THR A 12 5.34 3.56 1.19
CA THR A 12 6.66 4.20 1.22
C THR A 12 7.52 3.61 2.34
N PHE A 13 8.72 3.12 2.02
CA PHE A 13 9.62 2.55 3.04
C PHE A 13 10.23 3.68 3.89
N PRO A 14 10.07 3.67 5.22
CA PRO A 14 10.57 4.75 6.09
C PRO A 14 12.10 4.77 6.19
N THR A 15 12.73 3.61 6.10
CA THR A 15 14.20 3.44 6.11
C THR A 15 14.61 2.60 4.89
N PRO A 16 14.66 3.21 3.69
CA PRO A 16 15.02 2.47 2.49
C PRO A 16 16.47 1.99 2.61
N VAL A 17 16.65 0.67 2.75
CA VAL A 17 17.99 0.04 2.77
C VAL A 17 18.71 0.24 1.43
N ASN A 18 17.93 0.37 0.35
CA ASN A 18 18.40 0.73 -0.99
C ASN A 18 17.66 1.98 -1.48
N ASN A 19 18.41 3.02 -1.87
CA ASN A 19 17.85 4.30 -2.32
C ASN A 19 16.92 4.20 -3.56
N GLU A 20 17.02 3.11 -4.33
CA GLU A 20 16.24 2.87 -5.55
C GLU A 20 14.83 2.31 -5.31
N LYS A 21 14.51 1.78 -4.12
CA LYS A 21 13.21 1.16 -3.82
C LYS A 21 12.53 1.84 -2.64
N LYS A 22 12.23 3.13 -2.80
CA LYS A 22 11.53 3.94 -1.78
C LYS A 22 10.05 3.63 -1.71
N GLU A 23 9.46 3.13 -2.79
CA GLU A 23 8.01 2.98 -2.94
C GLU A 23 7.68 1.57 -3.43
N PHE A 24 6.60 1.00 -2.89
CA PHE A 24 6.03 -0.27 -3.28
C PHE A 24 4.57 -0.08 -3.64
N TYR A 25 4.20 -0.49 -4.84
CA TYR A 25 2.83 -0.42 -5.33
C TYR A 25 2.25 -1.81 -5.35
N GLY A 26 1.03 -1.97 -4.84
CA GLY A 26 0.37 -3.26 -4.90
C GLY A 26 -1.02 -3.24 -4.31
N THR A 27 -1.66 -4.40 -4.35
CA THR A 27 -3.03 -4.59 -3.90
C THR A 27 -3.01 -5.30 -2.55
N VAL A 28 -3.86 -4.86 -1.63
CA VAL A 28 -4.03 -5.56 -0.35
C VAL A 28 -4.71 -6.91 -0.60
N VAL A 29 -4.07 -7.98 -0.14
CA VAL A 29 -4.56 -9.36 -0.36
C VAL A 29 -4.92 -10.10 0.90
N ASP A 30 -4.47 -9.64 2.07
CA ASP A 30 -4.74 -10.28 3.36
C ASP A 30 -4.45 -9.31 4.52
N PHE A 31 -5.15 -9.51 5.64
CA PHE A 31 -4.96 -8.78 6.89
C PHE A 31 -4.59 -9.76 8.02
N GLY A 32 -3.36 -9.67 8.50
CA GLY A 32 -2.93 -10.37 9.70
C GLY A 32 -3.27 -9.60 10.97
N GLU A 33 -2.99 -10.21 12.12
CA GLU A 33 -3.24 -9.61 13.44
C GLU A 33 -2.51 -8.28 13.67
N ASN A 34 -1.32 -8.11 13.07
CA ASN A 34 -0.48 -6.92 13.26
C ASN A 34 0.14 -6.37 11.96
N TYR A 35 -0.28 -6.88 10.81
CA TYR A 35 0.28 -6.53 9.51
C TYR A 35 -0.77 -6.67 8.41
N ILE A 36 -0.50 -6.09 7.26
CA ILE A 36 -1.20 -6.41 6.01
C ILE A 36 -0.26 -7.03 5.00
N GLN A 37 -0.82 -7.84 4.12
CA GLN A 37 -0.12 -8.34 2.95
C GLN A 37 -0.51 -7.53 1.73
N ILE A 38 0.50 -7.03 1.03
CA ILE A 38 0.33 -6.31 -0.22
C ILE A 38 1.05 -7.11 -1.30
N LYS A 39 0.36 -7.36 -2.41
CA LYS A 39 0.88 -8.08 -3.56
C LYS A 39 1.01 -7.15 -4.76
N ASP A 40 2.20 -7.08 -5.35
CA ASP A 40 2.44 -6.37 -6.62
C ASP A 40 2.02 -7.22 -7.83
N LYS A 41 1.90 -6.57 -9.00
CA LYS A 41 1.65 -7.21 -10.31
C LYS A 41 2.69 -8.28 -10.67
N SER A 42 3.92 -8.14 -10.20
CA SER A 42 5.01 -9.13 -10.38
C SER A 42 4.86 -10.36 -9.46
N SER A 43 3.73 -10.49 -8.75
CA SER A 43 3.48 -11.52 -7.74
C SER A 43 4.41 -11.49 -6.52
N VAL A 44 5.14 -10.39 -6.32
CA VAL A 44 5.91 -10.14 -5.09
C VAL A 44 4.93 -9.76 -3.98
N VAL A 45 5.06 -10.42 -2.82
CA VAL A 45 4.24 -10.14 -1.64
C VAL A 45 5.12 -9.55 -0.55
N ILE A 46 4.69 -8.40 -0.01
CA ILE A 46 5.31 -7.80 1.16
C ILE A 46 4.35 -7.82 2.34
N LYS A 47 4.90 -7.84 3.55
CA LYS A 47 4.16 -7.68 4.80
C LYS A 47 4.48 -6.31 5.37
N VAL A 48 3.46 -5.49 5.58
CA VAL A 48 3.59 -4.15 6.16
C VAL A 48 2.91 -4.15 7.52
N SER A 49 3.68 -3.89 8.56
CA SER A 49 3.16 -3.79 9.93
C SER A 49 2.20 -2.62 10.07
N TYR A 50 1.17 -2.75 10.90
CA TYR A 50 0.24 -1.63 11.19
C TYR A 50 0.95 -0.38 11.73
N LYS A 51 2.13 -0.54 12.35
CA LYS A 51 2.98 0.57 12.79
C LYS A 51 3.45 1.48 11.64
N ASN A 52 3.48 0.98 10.41
CA ASN A 52 3.95 1.72 9.25
C ASN A 52 2.79 2.10 8.33
N PHE A 53 1.55 2.02 8.81
CA PHE A 53 0.35 2.39 8.03
C PHE A 53 0.30 3.85 7.64
N GLU A 54 0.93 4.72 8.42
CA GLU A 54 1.08 6.14 8.09
C GLU A 54 1.82 6.36 6.75
N ASN A 55 2.62 5.38 6.32
CA ASN A 55 3.33 5.41 5.03
C ASN A 55 2.56 4.72 3.91
N ILE A 56 1.30 4.33 4.15
CA ILE A 56 0.42 3.77 3.13
C ILE A 56 -0.50 4.86 2.60
N GLU A 57 -0.40 5.10 1.30
CA GLU A 57 -1.32 5.93 0.55
C GLU A 57 -2.26 5.04 -0.25
N LYS A 58 -3.56 5.17 -0.01
CA LYS A 58 -4.55 4.48 -0.81
C LYS A 58 -4.64 5.13 -2.19
N LEU A 59 -4.40 4.34 -3.22
CA LEU A 59 -4.63 4.73 -4.61
C LEU A 59 -6.09 4.40 -4.92
N ASP A 60 -7.00 5.17 -4.31
CA ASP A 60 -8.40 5.14 -4.70
C ASP A 60 -8.45 5.64 -6.15
N ASP A 61 -9.02 4.83 -7.06
CA ASP A 61 -9.48 5.32 -8.36
C ASP A 61 -10.68 6.25 -8.09
N LYS A 62 -10.42 7.40 -7.49
CA LYS A 62 -11.34 8.51 -7.49
C LYS A 62 -10.87 9.44 -8.59
N PRO A 63 -11.60 9.55 -9.71
CA PRO A 63 -11.56 10.79 -10.47
C PRO A 63 -11.76 11.93 -9.48
N ASP A 64 -10.74 12.79 -9.37
CA ASP A 64 -10.88 14.04 -8.67
C ASP A 64 -12.08 14.80 -9.25
N ALA A 65 -12.75 15.50 -8.34
CA ALA A 65 -14.12 15.93 -8.45
C ALA A 65 -14.40 16.94 -9.58
N MET A 66 -15.66 16.92 -10.05
CA MET A 66 -16.44 18.07 -10.53
C MET A 66 -15.75 19.11 -11.44
N ALA A 67 -16.16 19.15 -12.70
CA ALA A 67 -16.24 20.40 -13.44
C ALA A 67 -17.70 20.66 -13.85
N ILE A 68 -18.35 21.51 -13.04
CA ILE A 68 -19.51 22.40 -13.30
C ILE A 68 -20.78 21.84 -13.94
#